data_AF-A0A523J5L8-F1
#
_entry.id   AF-A0A523J5L8-F1
#
_cell.length_a   1.000
_cell.length_b   1.000
_cell.length_c   1.000
_cell.angle_alpha   90.00
_cell.angle_beta   90.00
_cell.angle_gamma   90.00
#
_symmetry.space_group_name_H-M   'P 1'
#
loop_
_entity.id
_entity.type
_entity.pdbx_description
1 polymer ?
#
loop_
_entity_poly.entity_id
_entity_poly.type
_entity_poly.pdbx_seq_one_letter_code
_entity_poly.pdbx_strand_id
1 'polypeptide(L)'
;MKNGIFVSLIIFSISNLYGNDSCKNVNLTLASKWGRAAYKKMGTETRWNSAFKQMPLYNQGATGICYAYAAVQLADYWRESMGIRVTKDIMLSSPIYASLLTRQFAGNRFFGREDISGGGIKEGILSMKHFGMCRDDVIQGVVDEYAKSKSIDQREFTEILEKLFVNFPGDPKKIQRMSSKQIWKNYIYGKFSFYYGRKIKKDGDMAKIFKMVAPYIDNGNIVKLMDDLFKICKAPTSVYVGTKNIPDPKNIVIRKQNIPVLKSFMRELLNKRKAQPIGIGYCYKFLNDKNYIGTIANPKFNGQMTTRDIKTCGNHASVIIGKRNIAGKCHYLLRNTWGDECDYDWKCRFNAKKQAIGIWVPEDALFKNLTNITWLEKSEYLCIAKNRRSEQIFGMDKPRKGVMDRQSFDLFNKTRYLFIKVDEKKQNKIRFLYGKNRSSLYTAKEFTPKQFRGLPPINLSFNYKRKNLDFKLACLPNKGNPSQVIKNLRKSL
;
A
#
# COMPACT_ATOMS: atom_id res chain seq x y z
N MET A 1 -35.41 -47.12 38.61
CA MET A 1 -34.89 -47.03 37.22
C MET A 1 -35.21 -45.64 36.67
N LYS A 2 -34.23 -44.73 36.63
CA LYS A 2 -34.33 -43.44 35.94
C LYS A 2 -33.16 -43.37 34.95
N ASN A 3 -33.49 -43.38 33.66
CA ASN A 3 -32.51 -43.34 32.58
C ASN A 3 -31.91 -41.94 32.47
N GLY A 4 -30.70 -41.77 33.01
CA GLY A 4 -29.87 -40.59 32.79
C GLY A 4 -29.04 -40.78 31.52
N ILE A 5 -29.40 -40.07 30.45
CA ILE A 5 -28.61 -39.98 29.21
C ILE A 5 -27.40 -39.09 29.50
N PHE A 6 -26.23 -39.71 29.66
CA PHE A 6 -24.94 -39.04 29.73
C PHE A 6 -24.54 -38.60 28.31
N VAL A 7 -24.80 -37.34 27.96
CA VAL A 7 -24.25 -36.72 26.75
C VAL A 7 -22.80 -36.35 27.04
N SER A 8 -21.87 -37.24 26.66
CA SER A 8 -20.45 -36.93 26.63
C SER A 8 -20.19 -35.85 25.58
N LEU A 9 -19.99 -34.63 26.06
CA LEU A 9 -19.57 -33.49 25.26
C LEU A 9 -18.10 -33.71 24.84
N ILE A 10 -17.88 -34.34 23.69
CA ILE A 10 -16.56 -34.45 23.08
C ILE A 10 -16.15 -33.05 22.60
N ILE A 11 -15.45 -32.32 23.46
CA ILE A 11 -14.74 -31.09 23.07
C ILE A 11 -13.51 -31.54 22.28
N PHE A 12 -13.66 -31.66 20.96
CA PHE A 12 -12.50 -31.73 20.07
C PHE A 12 -11.74 -30.41 20.19
N SER A 13 -10.62 -30.45 20.92
CA SER A 13 -9.68 -29.35 20.99
C SER A 13 -9.07 -29.14 19.60
N ILE A 14 -9.54 -28.10 18.89
CA ILE A 14 -9.07 -27.71 17.55
C ILE A 14 -7.59 -27.28 17.55
N SER A 15 -6.93 -27.25 18.72
CA SER A 15 -5.53 -26.82 18.87
C SER A 15 -4.51 -27.71 18.16
N ASN A 16 -4.81 -28.98 17.85
CA ASN A 16 -3.86 -29.89 17.19
C ASN A 16 -3.89 -29.91 15.66
N LEU A 17 -4.84 -29.24 15.00
CA LEU A 17 -4.91 -29.19 13.53
C LEU A 17 -4.08 -28.06 12.89
N TYR A 18 -3.45 -27.21 13.70
CA TYR A 18 -2.53 -26.17 13.25
C TYR A 18 -1.09 -26.52 13.63
N GLY A 19 -0.64 -27.72 13.19
CA GLY A 19 0.71 -28.22 13.39
C GLY A 19 1.79 -27.15 13.13
N ASN A 20 2.79 -27.15 14.02
CA ASN A 20 3.81 -26.15 14.29
C ASN A 20 4.75 -25.72 13.13
N ASP A 21 4.47 -26.09 11.87
CA ASP A 21 5.49 -26.11 10.79
C ASP A 21 5.33 -25.08 9.65
N SER A 22 4.46 -24.08 9.79
CA SER A 22 4.16 -23.16 8.67
C SER A 22 5.20 -22.05 8.43
N CYS A 23 6.18 -21.86 9.32
CA CYS A 23 7.19 -20.81 9.16
C CYS A 23 8.41 -21.24 8.31
N LYS A 24 8.15 -21.76 7.10
CA LYS A 24 9.20 -21.99 6.09
C LYS A 24 9.97 -20.71 5.79
N ASN A 25 11.28 -20.82 5.58
CA ASN A 25 12.12 -19.69 5.21
C ASN A 25 11.71 -19.16 3.83
N VAL A 26 11.34 -17.88 3.77
CA VAL A 26 11.01 -17.17 2.55
C VAL A 26 11.73 -15.83 2.57
N ASN A 27 12.37 -15.51 1.46
CA ASN A 27 12.96 -14.19 1.26
C ASN A 27 12.55 -13.65 -0.11
N LEU A 28 11.74 -12.60 -0.11
CA LEU A 28 11.23 -11.94 -1.32
C LEU A 28 12.23 -10.91 -1.88
N THR A 29 13.53 -11.10 -1.66
CA THR A 29 14.52 -10.35 -2.43
C THR A 29 14.39 -10.78 -3.89
N LEU A 30 14.12 -9.83 -4.79
CA LEU A 30 14.14 -10.09 -6.23
C LEU A 30 15.47 -10.79 -6.57
N ALA A 31 15.39 -11.96 -7.22
CA ALA A 31 16.58 -12.76 -7.46
C ALA A 31 17.53 -12.03 -8.42
N SER A 32 18.83 -12.29 -8.33
CA SER A 32 19.86 -11.66 -9.17
C SER A 32 19.68 -11.87 -10.70
N LYS A 33 18.72 -12.70 -11.11
CA LYS A 33 18.39 -12.98 -12.52
C LYS A 33 17.17 -12.21 -13.04
N TRP A 34 16.45 -11.50 -12.18
CA TRP A 34 15.36 -10.58 -12.55
C TRP A 34 15.98 -9.25 -13.02
N GLY A 35 15.52 -8.70 -14.16
CA GLY A 35 16.08 -7.49 -14.78
C GLY A 35 17.21 -7.71 -15.80
N ARG A 36 17.41 -8.93 -16.34
CA ARG A 36 18.54 -9.27 -17.24
C ARG A 36 18.60 -8.56 -18.61
N ALA A 37 17.68 -7.65 -18.93
CA ALA A 37 17.68 -6.93 -20.20
C ALA A 37 18.40 -5.55 -20.15
N ALA A 38 18.94 -5.14 -19.00
CA ALA A 38 19.65 -3.87 -18.85
C ALA A 38 21.18 -4.07 -18.81
N TYR A 39 21.79 -4.34 -19.97
CA TYR A 39 23.25 -4.23 -20.11
C TYR A 39 23.59 -3.60 -21.47
N LYS A 40 23.57 -2.27 -21.54
CA LYS A 40 24.39 -1.53 -22.48
C LYS A 40 24.85 -0.21 -21.86
N LYS A 41 26.16 -0.02 -21.92
CA LYS A 41 27.00 1.02 -21.32
C LYS A 41 26.50 2.43 -21.75
N MET A 42 26.06 3.24 -20.80
CA MET A 42 25.97 4.70 -20.97
C MET A 42 26.49 5.36 -19.69
N GLY A 43 27.38 6.34 -19.91
CA GLY A 43 27.87 7.42 -19.03
C GLY A 43 27.77 7.28 -17.50
N THR A 44 28.91 7.53 -16.87
CA THR A 44 29.14 7.63 -15.43
C THR A 44 28.29 8.71 -14.76
N GLU A 45 27.11 8.34 -14.24
CA GLU A 45 26.46 8.99 -13.09
C GLU A 45 25.28 8.08 -12.63
N THR A 46 25.46 7.43 -11.47
CA THR A 46 24.43 6.81 -10.60
C THR A 46 23.23 6.10 -11.25
N ARG A 47 23.45 5.30 -12.30
CA ARG A 47 22.45 4.32 -12.76
C ARG A 47 22.65 2.96 -12.12
N TRP A 48 21.54 2.23 -11.95
CA TRP A 48 21.41 0.93 -11.30
C TRP A 48 22.50 -0.05 -11.76
N ASN A 49 23.56 -0.16 -10.97
CA ASN A 49 24.54 -1.22 -11.13
C ASN A 49 23.83 -2.57 -10.86
N SER A 50 24.14 -3.59 -11.65
CA SER A 50 23.69 -4.99 -11.53
C SER A 50 23.71 -5.62 -10.12
N ALA A 51 24.31 -4.95 -9.15
CA ALA A 51 24.29 -5.26 -7.73
C ALA A 51 23.03 -4.82 -6.96
N PHE A 52 22.23 -3.90 -7.51
CA PHE A 52 21.01 -3.36 -6.90
C PHE A 52 19.75 -4.11 -7.31
N LYS A 53 19.83 -5.40 -7.66
CA LYS A 53 18.68 -6.22 -8.10
C LYS A 53 17.64 -6.51 -7.00
N GLN A 54 17.62 -5.72 -5.94
CA GLN A 54 16.63 -5.75 -4.87
C GLN A 54 15.95 -4.38 -4.84
N MET A 55 14.64 -4.33 -4.66
CA MET A 55 13.93 -3.07 -4.40
C MET A 55 14.66 -2.31 -3.27
N PRO A 56 14.85 -0.98 -3.37
CA PRO A 56 15.66 -0.26 -2.39
C PRO A 56 15.04 -0.31 -1.00
N LEU A 57 15.89 -0.17 0.01
CA LEU A 57 15.45 0.19 1.35
C LEU A 57 15.28 1.71 1.34
N TYR A 58 14.05 2.16 1.55
CA TYR A 58 13.74 3.57 1.48
C TYR A 58 13.93 4.25 2.83
N ASN A 59 14.27 5.53 2.78
CA ASN A 59 14.34 6.41 3.93
C ASN A 59 13.43 7.61 3.71
N GLN A 60 12.35 7.73 4.46
CA GLN A 60 11.45 8.88 4.39
C GLN A 60 11.98 10.11 5.13
N GLY A 61 13.00 9.94 5.97
CA GLY A 61 13.49 10.94 6.90
C GLY A 61 12.36 11.51 7.78
N ALA A 62 12.25 12.83 7.82
CA ALA A 62 11.31 13.55 8.70
C ALA A 62 9.92 13.80 8.07
N THR A 63 9.68 13.36 6.83
CA THR A 63 8.50 13.77 6.03
C THR A 63 7.13 13.26 6.50
N GLY A 64 7.11 12.25 7.39
CA GLY A 64 5.85 11.63 7.82
C GLY A 64 5.05 10.90 6.71
N ILE A 65 5.60 10.68 5.51
CA ILE A 65 4.92 9.98 4.40
C ILE A 65 5.23 8.46 4.34
N CYS A 66 5.41 7.82 5.50
CA CYS A 66 5.73 6.39 5.64
C CYS A 66 4.81 5.48 4.79
N TYR A 67 3.51 5.83 4.77
CA TYR A 67 2.48 5.10 4.04
C TYR A 67 2.73 5.10 2.52
N ALA A 68 3.21 6.21 1.97
CA ALA A 68 3.46 6.37 0.55
C ALA A 68 4.70 5.56 0.13
N TYR A 69 5.74 5.55 0.96
CA TYR A 69 6.91 4.68 0.79
C TYR A 69 6.54 3.20 0.80
N ALA A 70 5.69 2.77 1.74
CA ALA A 70 5.21 1.39 1.77
C ALA A 70 4.31 1.06 0.56
N ALA A 71 3.44 1.99 0.15
CA ALA A 71 2.57 1.83 -1.01
C ALA A 71 3.37 1.68 -2.32
N VAL A 72 4.36 2.56 -2.54
CA VAL A 72 5.28 2.50 -3.69
C VAL A 72 6.04 1.19 -3.72
N GLN A 73 6.57 0.74 -2.58
CA GLN A 73 7.26 -0.56 -2.50
C GLN A 73 6.36 -1.72 -2.92
N LEU A 74 5.09 -1.73 -2.48
CA LEU A 74 4.15 -2.76 -2.90
C LEU A 74 3.86 -2.69 -4.41
N ALA A 75 3.57 -1.49 -4.92
CA ALA A 75 3.24 -1.29 -6.33
C ALA A 75 4.42 -1.64 -7.25
N ASP A 76 5.62 -1.17 -6.93
CA ASP A 76 6.84 -1.45 -7.69
C ASP A 76 7.17 -2.92 -7.68
N TYR A 77 7.13 -3.57 -6.52
CA TYR A 77 7.34 -5.02 -6.46
C TYR A 77 6.32 -5.78 -7.29
N TRP A 78 5.04 -5.38 -7.27
CA TRP A 78 4.01 -6.03 -8.07
C TRP A 78 4.26 -5.85 -9.57
N ARG A 79 4.58 -4.63 -10.03
CA ARG A 79 4.87 -4.35 -11.44
C ARG A 79 6.06 -5.20 -11.92
N GLU A 80 7.10 -5.30 -11.11
CA GLU A 80 8.28 -6.08 -11.44
C GLU A 80 8.02 -7.60 -11.43
N SER A 81 7.26 -8.09 -10.45
CA SER A 81 7.05 -9.53 -10.26
C SER A 81 5.90 -10.12 -11.10
N MET A 82 4.93 -9.29 -11.47
CA MET A 82 3.66 -9.69 -12.11
C MET A 82 3.27 -8.87 -13.33
N GLY A 83 3.78 -7.64 -13.47
CA GLY A 83 3.43 -6.70 -14.54
C GLY A 83 4.19 -6.91 -15.85
N ILE A 84 4.05 -5.93 -16.76
CA ILE A 84 4.85 -5.86 -17.98
C ILE A 84 6.29 -5.64 -17.55
N ARG A 85 7.17 -6.61 -17.83
CA ARG A 85 8.61 -6.46 -17.57
C ARG A 85 9.09 -5.20 -18.26
N VAL A 86 9.51 -4.21 -17.49
CA VAL A 86 10.16 -3.03 -18.07
C VAL A 86 11.52 -3.50 -18.57
N THR A 87 11.71 -3.50 -19.88
CA THR A 87 12.82 -4.22 -20.53
C THR A 87 14.16 -3.49 -20.45
N LYS A 88 14.21 -2.27 -19.91
CA LYS A 88 15.46 -1.48 -19.89
C LYS A 88 15.85 -0.98 -18.50
N ASP A 89 14.93 -0.54 -17.64
CA ASP A 89 15.22 -0.12 -16.28
C ASP A 89 14.02 -0.39 -15.35
N ILE A 90 14.25 -0.78 -14.09
CA ILE A 90 13.19 -0.77 -13.07
C ILE A 90 12.89 0.69 -12.79
N MET A 91 11.80 1.18 -13.37
CA MET A 91 11.46 2.58 -13.21
C MET A 91 10.65 2.74 -11.92
N LEU A 92 11.34 3.05 -10.82
CA LEU A 92 10.71 3.18 -9.50
C LEU A 92 9.66 4.30 -9.47
N SER A 93 8.68 4.13 -8.61
CA SER A 93 7.69 5.17 -8.33
C SER A 93 8.24 6.12 -7.25
N SER A 94 7.98 7.43 -7.37
CA SER A 94 8.39 8.41 -6.34
C SER A 94 7.41 8.41 -5.15
N PRO A 95 7.87 8.14 -3.91
CA PRO A 95 7.02 8.17 -2.72
C PRO A 95 6.40 9.55 -2.44
N ILE A 96 7.09 10.62 -2.83
CA ILE A 96 6.65 12.01 -2.68
C ILE A 96 5.50 12.30 -3.66
N TYR A 97 5.62 11.83 -4.89
CA TYR A 97 4.52 11.95 -5.84
C TYR A 97 3.32 11.07 -5.40
N ALA A 98 3.58 9.87 -4.87
CA ALA A 98 2.52 9.01 -4.34
C ALA A 98 1.76 9.64 -3.15
N SER A 99 2.44 10.37 -2.25
CA SER A 99 1.77 11.08 -1.16
C SER A 99 0.90 12.23 -1.67
N LEU A 100 1.37 13.00 -2.65
CA LEU A 100 0.57 14.02 -3.36
C LEU A 100 -0.69 13.41 -3.97
N LEU A 101 -0.56 12.35 -4.76
CA LEU A 101 -1.70 11.67 -5.39
C LEU A 101 -2.69 11.16 -4.34
N THR A 102 -2.19 10.66 -3.20
CA THR A 102 -3.04 10.19 -2.11
C THR A 102 -3.92 11.32 -1.57
N ARG A 103 -3.36 12.53 -1.43
CA ARG A 103 -4.13 13.71 -1.01
C ARG A 103 -5.18 14.13 -2.03
N GLN A 104 -4.79 14.18 -3.30
CA GLN A 104 -5.73 14.50 -4.38
C GLN A 104 -6.87 13.47 -4.46
N PHE A 105 -6.58 12.19 -4.21
CA PHE A 105 -7.56 11.11 -4.24
C PHE A 105 -8.52 11.11 -3.04
N ALA A 106 -7.98 11.24 -1.82
CA ALA A 106 -8.77 11.19 -0.59
C ALA A 106 -9.57 12.48 -0.35
N GLY A 107 -9.11 13.60 -0.92
CA GLY A 107 -9.58 14.94 -0.60
C GLY A 107 -9.39 15.29 0.88
N ASN A 108 -10.02 16.38 1.31
CA ASN A 108 -9.91 16.86 2.71
C ASN A 108 -10.63 15.94 3.73
N ARG A 109 -11.37 14.92 3.28
CA ARG A 109 -12.31 14.14 4.12
C ARG A 109 -11.63 13.33 5.23
N PHE A 110 -10.39 12.92 5.04
CA PHE A 110 -9.74 11.96 5.95
C PHE A 110 -8.59 12.55 6.77
N PHE A 111 -7.99 13.64 6.30
CA PHE A 111 -6.72 14.10 6.87
C PHE A 111 -6.74 15.54 7.36
N GLY A 112 -7.82 16.31 7.12
CA GLY A 112 -8.06 17.62 7.74
C GLY A 112 -6.94 18.66 7.60
N ARG A 113 -5.94 18.38 6.75
CA ARG A 113 -4.72 19.15 6.59
C ARG A 113 -4.39 19.25 5.12
N GLU A 114 -3.87 20.41 4.75
CA GLU A 114 -3.35 20.72 3.44
C GLU A 114 -1.92 20.18 3.23
N ASP A 115 -1.36 19.43 4.20
CA ASP A 115 -0.07 18.74 4.08
C ASP A 115 -0.17 17.38 3.39
N ILE A 116 0.95 16.78 3.00
CA ILE A 116 1.01 15.42 2.40
C ILE A 116 1.30 14.30 3.42
N SER A 117 1.52 14.66 4.70
CA SER A 117 2.05 13.82 5.77
C SER A 117 0.98 12.91 6.42
N GLY A 118 1.32 11.65 6.68
CA GLY A 118 0.36 10.68 7.20
C GLY A 118 -0.70 10.27 6.18
N GLY A 119 -1.13 9.01 6.25
CA GLY A 119 -1.99 8.43 5.23
C GLY A 119 -2.11 6.92 5.41
N GLY A 120 -2.85 6.26 4.52
CA GLY A 120 -2.96 4.81 4.50
C GLY A 120 -2.30 4.21 3.26
N ILE A 121 -1.69 3.04 3.43
CA ILE A 121 -1.04 2.30 2.34
C ILE A 121 -2.05 1.99 1.23
N LYS A 122 -3.28 1.61 1.62
CA LYS A 122 -4.38 1.31 0.71
C LYS A 122 -4.73 2.50 -0.17
N GLU A 123 -4.92 3.67 0.43
CA GLU A 123 -5.26 4.92 -0.26
C GLU A 123 -4.12 5.34 -1.20
N GLY A 124 -2.87 5.16 -0.76
CA GLY A 124 -1.69 5.33 -1.59
C GLY A 124 -1.77 4.49 -2.87
N ILE A 125 -1.97 3.18 -2.75
CA ILE A 125 -2.10 2.28 -3.90
C ILE A 125 -3.29 2.66 -4.79
N LEU A 126 -4.46 2.96 -4.21
CA LEU A 126 -5.64 3.34 -4.98
C LEU A 126 -5.42 4.61 -5.79
N SER A 127 -4.76 5.62 -5.21
CA SER A 127 -4.45 6.88 -5.91
C SER A 127 -3.48 6.65 -7.07
N MET A 128 -2.42 5.87 -6.85
CA MET A 128 -1.47 5.47 -7.90
C MET A 128 -2.13 4.68 -9.03
N LYS A 129 -3.09 3.83 -8.70
CA LYS A 129 -3.89 3.11 -9.70
C LYS A 129 -4.78 4.06 -10.51
N HIS A 130 -5.41 5.04 -9.84
CA HIS A 130 -6.33 5.98 -10.47
C HIS A 130 -5.60 6.95 -11.41
N PHE A 131 -4.55 7.63 -10.91
CA PHE A 131 -3.83 8.66 -11.66
C PHE A 131 -2.69 8.10 -12.51
N GLY A 132 -2.14 6.94 -12.15
CA GLY A 132 -0.83 6.47 -12.62
C GLY A 132 0.28 6.92 -11.67
N MET A 133 1.54 6.64 -12.01
CA MET A 133 2.70 7.15 -11.27
C MET A 133 3.65 7.88 -12.18
N CYS A 134 4.16 9.03 -11.73
CA CYS A 134 5.20 9.76 -12.44
C CYS A 134 6.52 9.00 -12.41
N ARG A 135 7.32 9.19 -13.46
CA ARG A 135 8.66 8.61 -13.48
C ARG A 135 9.61 9.30 -12.52
N ASP A 136 10.47 8.52 -11.89
CA ASP A 136 11.42 9.01 -10.89
C ASP A 136 12.43 10.00 -11.49
N ASP A 137 12.90 9.73 -12.71
CA ASP A 137 13.78 10.63 -13.46
C ASP A 137 13.10 11.97 -13.78
N VAL A 138 11.80 11.97 -14.03
CA VAL A 138 11.03 13.19 -14.29
C VAL A 138 10.88 14.00 -13.00
N ILE A 139 10.58 13.35 -11.86
CA ILE A 139 10.50 14.03 -10.57
C ILE A 139 11.86 14.60 -10.16
N GLN A 140 12.94 13.81 -10.27
CA GLN A 140 14.28 14.29 -9.96
C GLN A 140 14.68 15.44 -10.87
N GLY A 141 14.35 15.41 -12.17
CA GLY A 141 14.61 16.52 -13.09
C GLY A 141 13.96 17.83 -12.64
N VAL A 142 12.73 17.76 -12.09
CA VAL A 142 12.06 18.94 -11.50
C VAL A 142 12.77 19.41 -10.24
N VAL A 143 13.23 18.49 -9.38
CA VAL A 143 13.99 18.83 -8.16
C VAL A 143 15.34 19.47 -8.49
N ASP A 144 16.02 18.95 -9.50
CA ASP A 144 17.34 19.42 -9.96
C ASP A 144 17.30 20.88 -10.41
N GLU A 145 16.15 21.38 -10.90
CA GLU A 145 15.99 22.80 -11.24
C GLU A 145 16.17 23.72 -10.02
N TYR A 146 15.95 23.24 -8.80
CA TYR A 146 16.04 24.02 -7.56
C TYR A 146 17.32 23.75 -6.76
N ALA A 147 18.20 22.89 -7.29
CA ALA A 147 19.50 22.59 -6.72
C ALA A 147 20.59 23.39 -7.45
N LYS A 148 21.57 23.95 -6.70
CA LYS A 148 22.76 24.61 -7.27
C LYS A 148 23.70 23.61 -7.93
N SER A 149 23.68 22.37 -7.44
CA SER A 149 24.35 21.21 -8.01
C SER A 149 23.44 20.00 -7.82
N LYS A 150 23.59 18.91 -8.59
CA LYS A 150 22.74 17.69 -8.53
C LYS A 150 22.82 16.89 -7.20
N SER A 151 23.01 17.55 -6.07
CA SER A 151 23.26 16.93 -4.77
C SER A 151 22.10 17.00 -3.79
N ILE A 152 20.97 17.62 -4.15
CA ILE A 152 19.73 17.54 -3.37
C ILE A 152 18.87 16.40 -3.92
N ASP A 153 18.61 15.41 -3.08
CA ASP A 153 17.68 14.33 -3.43
C ASP A 153 16.21 14.75 -3.23
N GLN A 154 15.26 14.03 -3.84
CA GLN A 154 13.83 14.37 -3.75
C GLN A 154 13.32 14.45 -2.30
N ARG A 155 13.87 13.63 -1.40
CA ARG A 155 13.47 13.59 0.02
C ARG A 155 13.93 14.85 0.73
N GLU A 156 15.21 15.21 0.60
CA GLU A 156 15.77 16.44 1.15
C GLU A 156 14.98 17.65 0.67
N PHE A 157 14.66 17.70 -0.62
CA PHE A 157 13.82 18.74 -1.19
C PHE A 157 12.42 18.78 -0.56
N THR A 158 11.77 17.63 -0.40
CA THR A 158 10.42 17.57 0.19
C THR A 158 10.43 17.96 1.68
N GLU A 159 11.43 17.54 2.44
CA GLU A 159 11.57 17.95 3.84
C GLU A 159 11.78 19.46 3.98
N ILE A 160 12.51 20.08 3.05
CA ILE A 160 12.60 21.54 2.98
C ILE A 160 11.20 22.10 2.81
N LEU A 161 10.46 21.68 1.77
CA LEU A 161 9.12 22.19 1.50
C LEU A 161 8.20 22.04 2.72
N GLU A 162 8.10 20.85 3.31
CA GLU A 162 7.23 20.64 4.47
C GLU A 162 7.61 21.52 5.66
N LYS A 163 8.90 21.64 5.96
CA LYS A 163 9.34 22.54 7.04
C LYS A 163 9.11 24.01 6.70
N LEU A 164 9.16 24.40 5.43
CA LEU A 164 8.76 25.73 4.99
C LEU A 164 7.26 25.96 5.22
N PHE A 165 6.39 24.98 5.02
CA PHE A 165 4.97 25.17 5.31
C PHE A 165 4.66 25.15 6.82
N VAL A 166 5.32 24.30 7.61
CA VAL A 166 5.08 24.18 9.06
C VAL A 166 5.61 25.39 9.83
N ASN A 167 6.78 25.92 9.46
CA ASN A 167 7.48 26.94 10.25
C ASN A 167 7.26 28.38 9.77
N PHE A 168 6.45 28.61 8.73
CA PHE A 168 6.23 29.93 8.16
C PHE A 168 4.78 30.41 8.31
N PRO A 169 4.35 30.76 9.53
CA PRO A 169 3.08 31.45 9.75
C PRO A 169 3.15 32.96 9.42
N GLY A 170 4.05 33.40 8.52
CA GLY A 170 4.32 34.82 8.28
C GLY A 170 3.73 35.34 6.97
N ASP A 171 3.48 36.66 6.89
CA ASP A 171 3.09 37.39 5.68
C ASP A 171 4.06 37.09 4.51
N PRO A 172 3.65 36.36 3.47
CA PRO A 172 4.54 36.01 2.37
C PRO A 172 4.93 37.19 1.50
N LYS A 173 4.21 38.34 1.53
CA LYS A 173 4.70 39.57 0.90
C LYS A 173 6.00 40.05 1.56
N LYS A 174 6.11 39.90 2.88
CA LYS A 174 7.35 40.19 3.62
C LYS A 174 8.47 39.25 3.18
N ILE A 175 8.17 37.96 2.99
CA ILE A 175 9.15 36.94 2.59
C ILE A 175 9.64 37.15 1.15
N GLN A 176 8.74 37.48 0.23
CA GLN A 176 9.08 37.74 -1.18
C GLN A 176 10.10 38.88 -1.34
N ARG A 177 10.12 39.82 -0.40
CA ARG A 177 11.04 40.96 -0.37
C ARG A 177 12.39 40.65 0.32
N MET A 178 12.53 39.48 0.96
CA MET A 178 13.76 39.12 1.66
C MET A 178 14.81 38.55 0.71
N SER A 179 16.07 38.93 0.91
CA SER A 179 17.24 38.29 0.30
C SER A 179 17.46 36.87 0.83
N SER A 180 18.17 36.03 0.08
CA SER A 180 18.56 34.67 0.52
C SER A 180 19.26 34.67 1.88
N LYS A 181 20.06 35.71 2.16
CA LYS A 181 20.77 35.87 3.44
C LYS A 181 19.79 36.14 4.59
N GLN A 182 18.78 37.00 4.38
CA GLN A 182 17.76 37.29 5.39
C GLN A 182 16.87 36.07 5.64
N ILE A 183 16.45 35.38 4.58
CA ILE A 183 15.66 34.15 4.70
C ILE A 183 16.44 33.09 5.48
N TRP A 184 17.73 32.90 5.12
CA TRP A 184 18.60 31.98 5.82
C TRP A 184 18.75 32.36 7.29
N LYS A 185 19.07 33.61 7.60
CA LYS A 185 19.29 34.08 8.97
C LYS A 185 18.03 34.00 9.84
N ASN A 186 16.88 34.39 9.30
CA ASN A 186 15.67 34.58 10.10
C ASN A 186 14.84 33.31 10.26
N TYR A 187 14.93 32.38 9.31
CA TYR A 187 14.04 31.21 9.29
C TYR A 187 14.75 29.87 9.21
N ILE A 188 15.94 29.81 8.60
CA ILE A 188 16.66 28.54 8.42
C ILE A 188 17.69 28.34 9.54
N TYR A 189 18.43 29.39 9.89
CA TYR A 189 19.46 29.37 10.92
C TYR A 189 18.85 29.08 12.29
N GLY A 190 19.45 28.12 13.03
CA GLY A 190 18.94 27.65 14.33
C GLY A 190 17.77 26.68 14.26
N LYS A 191 16.80 26.87 13.35
CA LYS A 191 15.65 25.96 13.19
C LYS A 191 15.93 24.73 12.33
N PHE A 192 16.88 24.82 11.41
CA PHE A 192 17.26 23.74 10.47
C PHE A 192 18.71 23.26 10.66
N SER A 193 19.42 23.77 11.68
CA SER A 193 20.85 23.53 11.89
C SER A 193 21.21 22.08 12.20
N PHE A 194 20.29 21.30 12.78
CA PHE A 194 20.64 20.01 13.37
C PHE A 194 20.78 18.85 12.35
N TYR A 195 20.16 18.93 11.17
CA TYR A 195 20.19 17.81 10.21
C TYR A 195 20.70 18.14 8.80
N TYR A 196 20.58 19.40 8.34
CA TYR A 196 20.80 19.70 6.92
C TYR A 196 21.60 20.98 6.63
N GLY A 197 22.05 21.68 7.68
CA GLY A 197 22.66 23.01 7.55
C GLY A 197 23.94 23.08 6.71
N ARG A 198 24.63 21.96 6.44
CA ARG A 198 25.84 21.97 5.58
C ARG A 198 25.55 21.69 4.10
N LYS A 199 24.75 20.68 3.76
CA LYS A 199 24.47 20.33 2.35
C LYS A 199 23.55 21.37 1.72
N ILE A 200 22.37 21.61 2.28
CA ILE A 200 21.40 22.56 1.71
C ILE A 200 22.00 23.96 1.53
N LYS A 201 22.83 24.42 2.47
CA LYS A 201 23.50 25.73 2.37
C LYS A 201 24.41 25.84 1.15
N LYS A 202 25.18 24.77 0.88
CA LYS A 202 26.12 24.71 -0.24
C LYS A 202 25.40 24.42 -1.56
N ASP A 203 24.37 23.59 -1.49
CA ASP A 203 23.89 22.85 -2.65
C ASP A 203 22.49 23.26 -3.12
N GLY A 204 21.71 23.98 -2.30
CA GLY A 204 20.36 24.42 -2.65
C GLY A 204 20.30 25.89 -3.07
N ASP A 205 19.51 26.18 -4.10
CA ASP A 205 19.12 27.56 -4.40
C ASP A 205 17.90 27.93 -3.56
N MET A 206 18.17 28.26 -2.29
CA MET A 206 17.12 28.66 -1.36
C MET A 206 16.32 29.85 -1.90
N ALA A 207 16.95 30.83 -2.57
CA ALA A 207 16.19 31.97 -3.12
C ALA A 207 15.13 31.51 -4.11
N LYS A 208 15.52 30.61 -5.02
CA LYS A 208 14.60 30.02 -6.01
C LYS A 208 13.51 29.19 -5.35
N ILE A 209 13.87 28.33 -4.39
CA ILE A 209 12.89 27.52 -3.63
C ILE A 209 11.87 28.43 -2.93
N PHE A 210 12.33 29.46 -2.22
CA PHE A 210 11.46 30.36 -1.49
C PHE A 210 10.53 31.16 -2.38
N LYS A 211 11.03 31.69 -3.50
CA LYS A 211 10.20 32.38 -4.49
C LYS A 211 9.10 31.48 -5.06
N MET A 212 9.43 30.19 -5.27
CA MET A 212 8.47 29.19 -5.72
C MET A 212 7.42 28.85 -4.65
N VAL A 213 7.82 28.72 -3.38
CA VAL A 213 6.90 28.37 -2.29
C VAL A 213 6.01 29.55 -1.88
N ALA A 214 6.54 30.79 -1.91
CA ALA A 214 5.88 31.97 -1.32
C ALA A 214 4.40 32.18 -1.72
N PRO A 215 3.98 32.01 -2.99
CA PRO A 215 2.57 32.18 -3.39
C PRO A 215 1.60 31.16 -2.76
N TYR A 216 2.13 30.05 -2.23
CA TYR A 216 1.33 28.95 -1.66
C TYR A 216 1.31 28.99 -0.14
N ILE A 217 2.23 29.72 0.50
CA ILE A 217 2.28 29.88 1.96
C ILE A 217 1.01 30.55 2.49
N ASP A 218 0.53 31.60 1.81
CA ASP A 218 -0.68 32.36 2.19
C ASP A 218 -1.89 31.46 2.45
N ASN A 219 -2.03 30.44 1.60
CA ASN A 219 -3.19 29.56 1.62
C ASN A 219 -2.88 28.21 2.27
N GLY A 220 -1.71 28.01 2.89
CA GLY A 220 -1.30 26.75 3.49
C GLY A 220 -1.23 25.54 2.53
N ASN A 221 -1.38 25.77 1.23
CA ASN A 221 -1.76 24.73 0.29
C ASN A 221 -0.55 24.07 -0.40
N ILE A 222 0.22 23.30 0.37
CA ILE A 222 1.36 22.53 -0.16
C ILE A 222 0.91 21.48 -1.19
N VAL A 223 -0.30 20.93 -1.09
CA VAL A 223 -0.86 20.06 -2.15
C VAL A 223 -0.90 20.77 -3.50
N LYS A 224 -1.40 22.00 -3.55
CA LYS A 224 -1.45 22.79 -4.79
C LYS A 224 -0.05 23.13 -5.27
N LEU A 225 0.87 23.50 -4.37
CA LEU A 225 2.26 23.73 -4.75
C LEU A 225 2.87 22.50 -5.43
N MET A 226 2.71 21.33 -4.81
CA MET A 226 3.28 20.09 -5.33
C MET A 226 2.60 19.66 -6.64
N ASP A 227 1.31 19.93 -6.81
CA ASP A 227 0.61 19.69 -8.09
C ASP A 227 1.14 20.57 -9.22
N ASP A 228 1.40 21.84 -8.94
CA ASP A 228 1.98 22.78 -9.89
C ASP A 228 3.44 22.44 -10.21
N LEU A 229 4.22 22.09 -9.18
CA LEU A 229 5.61 21.65 -9.31
C LEU A 229 5.71 20.39 -10.18
N PHE A 230 4.86 19.40 -9.94
CA PHE A 230 4.86 18.13 -10.67
C PHE A 230 3.85 18.09 -11.80
N LYS A 231 3.45 19.24 -12.37
CA LYS A 231 2.49 19.29 -13.49
C LYS A 231 2.96 18.49 -14.72
N ILE A 232 4.28 18.40 -14.94
CA ILE A 232 4.88 17.61 -16.03
C ILE A 232 4.56 16.11 -15.91
N CYS A 233 4.26 15.64 -14.70
CA CYS A 233 3.83 14.26 -14.44
C CYS A 233 2.43 13.95 -14.96
N LYS A 234 1.65 14.95 -15.40
CA LYS A 234 0.35 14.74 -16.05
C LYS A 234 0.49 14.35 -17.53
N ALA A 235 1.66 14.57 -18.13
CA ALA A 235 1.92 14.18 -19.51
C ALA A 235 1.97 12.65 -19.64
N PRO A 236 1.32 12.03 -20.66
CA PRO A 236 1.32 10.58 -20.84
C PRO A 236 2.73 9.96 -20.92
N THR A 237 3.70 10.70 -21.45
CA THR A 237 5.12 10.29 -21.56
C THR A 237 5.81 10.24 -20.20
N SER A 238 5.32 10.97 -19.21
CA SER A 238 5.87 11.05 -17.86
C SER A 238 5.25 10.05 -16.88
N VAL A 239 4.26 9.24 -17.31
CA VAL A 239 3.50 8.35 -16.43
C VAL A 239 3.77 6.88 -16.73
N TYR A 240 3.99 6.09 -15.69
CA TYR A 240 3.94 4.64 -15.74
C TYR A 240 2.50 4.15 -15.89
N VAL A 241 2.08 3.91 -17.13
CA VAL A 241 0.76 3.33 -17.42
C VAL A 241 0.57 1.97 -16.74
N GLY A 242 1.66 1.20 -16.57
CA GLY A 242 1.64 -0.09 -15.87
C GLY A 242 1.13 -0.02 -14.42
N THR A 243 1.30 1.12 -13.74
CA THR A 243 0.78 1.32 -12.39
C THR A 243 -0.75 1.35 -12.36
N LYS A 244 -1.42 1.77 -13.43
CA LYS A 244 -2.89 1.71 -13.53
C LYS A 244 -3.44 0.28 -13.56
N ASN A 245 -2.58 -0.69 -13.86
CA ASN A 245 -2.95 -2.10 -13.98
C ASN A 245 -2.72 -2.92 -12.69
N ILE A 246 -2.26 -2.29 -11.60
CA ILE A 246 -2.12 -3.00 -10.31
C ILE A 246 -3.51 -3.44 -9.79
N PRO A 247 -3.60 -4.58 -9.09
CA PRO A 247 -4.86 -5.03 -8.51
C PRO A 247 -5.29 -4.07 -7.41
N ASP A 248 -6.57 -4.11 -7.06
CA ASP A 248 -7.04 -3.33 -5.91
C ASP A 248 -6.35 -3.82 -4.63
N PRO A 249 -5.84 -2.89 -3.79
CA PRO A 249 -5.22 -3.27 -2.53
C PRO A 249 -6.25 -3.90 -1.61
N LYS A 250 -5.90 -5.06 -1.08
CA LYS A 250 -6.65 -5.68 0.01
C LYS A 250 -6.09 -5.16 1.32
N ASN A 251 -6.97 -4.81 2.25
CA ASN A 251 -6.59 -4.28 3.54
C ASN A 251 -7.42 -4.93 4.64
N ILE A 252 -6.75 -5.45 5.67
CA ILE A 252 -7.40 -6.00 6.86
C ILE A 252 -6.94 -5.20 8.07
N VAL A 253 -7.91 -4.65 8.79
CA VAL A 253 -7.71 -4.07 10.11
C VAL A 253 -7.54 -5.20 11.13
N ILE A 254 -6.53 -5.10 11.98
CA ILE A 254 -6.27 -6.10 13.02
C ILE A 254 -7.32 -6.00 14.11
N ARG A 255 -7.83 -7.14 14.55
CA ARG A 255 -8.76 -7.24 15.68
C ARG A 255 -8.27 -8.34 16.62
N LYS A 256 -8.47 -8.19 17.93
CA LYS A 256 -8.01 -9.19 18.92
C LYS A 256 -8.40 -10.62 18.53
N GLN A 257 -9.63 -10.81 18.06
CA GLN A 257 -10.20 -12.10 17.68
C GLN A 257 -9.64 -12.70 16.37
N ASN A 258 -9.06 -11.90 15.47
CA ASN A 258 -8.56 -12.40 14.18
C ASN A 258 -7.04 -12.60 14.13
N ILE A 259 -6.31 -12.27 15.21
CA ILE A 259 -4.84 -12.40 15.26
C ILE A 259 -4.35 -13.80 14.88
N PRO A 260 -4.87 -14.92 15.44
CA PRO A 260 -4.38 -16.25 15.10
C PRO A 260 -4.56 -16.59 13.61
N VAL A 261 -5.73 -16.25 13.05
CA VAL A 261 -6.03 -16.44 11.63
C VAL A 261 -5.10 -15.60 10.75
N LEU A 262 -4.87 -14.34 11.14
CA LEU A 262 -4.01 -13.43 10.39
C LEU A 262 -2.54 -13.85 10.39
N LYS A 263 -2.03 -14.43 11.48
CA LYS A 263 -0.69 -15.03 11.49
C LYS A 263 -0.57 -16.15 10.46
N SER A 264 -1.51 -17.11 10.46
CA SER A 264 -1.52 -18.18 9.46
C SER A 264 -1.60 -17.63 8.04
N PHE A 265 -2.51 -16.68 7.84
CA PHE A 265 -2.72 -16.01 6.56
C PHE A 265 -1.47 -15.33 6.01
N MET A 266 -0.75 -14.56 6.84
CA MET A 266 0.49 -13.88 6.42
C MET A 266 1.59 -14.88 6.06
N ARG A 267 1.73 -15.96 6.85
CA ARG A 267 2.68 -17.04 6.54
C ARG A 267 2.33 -17.71 5.21
N GLU A 268 1.05 -17.98 4.96
CA GLU A 268 0.57 -18.56 3.70
C GLU A 268 0.79 -17.61 2.51
N LEU A 269 0.49 -16.32 2.65
CA LEU A 269 0.74 -15.30 1.62
C LEU A 269 2.21 -15.29 1.20
N LEU A 270 3.13 -15.31 2.18
CA LEU A 270 4.57 -15.31 1.92
C LEU A 270 5.05 -16.65 1.35
N ASN A 271 4.39 -17.78 1.65
CA ASN A 271 4.74 -19.09 1.09
C ASN A 271 4.35 -19.25 -0.40
N LYS A 272 3.55 -18.35 -0.98
CA LYS A 272 3.09 -18.48 -2.37
C LYS A 272 4.24 -18.38 -3.37
N ARG A 273 4.13 -19.14 -4.47
CA ARG A 273 4.97 -18.91 -5.65
C ARG A 273 4.68 -17.50 -6.19
N LYS A 274 5.72 -16.67 -6.33
CA LYS A 274 5.61 -15.23 -6.63
C LYS A 274 4.85 -14.44 -5.54
N ALA A 275 5.05 -14.83 -4.28
CA ALA A 275 4.54 -14.07 -3.14
C ALA A 275 4.85 -12.57 -3.27
N GLN A 276 3.85 -11.78 -2.90
CA GLN A 276 3.94 -10.33 -2.85
C GLN A 276 4.29 -9.91 -1.42
N PRO A 277 5.01 -8.78 -1.23
CA PRO A 277 5.23 -8.23 0.07
C PRO A 277 3.90 -7.81 0.72
N ILE A 278 3.92 -7.68 2.05
CA ILE A 278 2.76 -7.28 2.85
C ILE A 278 3.08 -5.94 3.49
N GLY A 279 2.38 -4.88 3.10
CA GLY A 279 2.43 -3.60 3.78
C GLY A 279 1.77 -3.72 5.15
N ILE A 280 2.34 -3.06 6.15
CA ILE A 280 1.82 -3.09 7.52
C ILE A 280 1.72 -1.68 8.05
N GLY A 281 0.64 -1.40 8.79
CA GLY A 281 0.53 -0.23 9.66
C GLY A 281 0.72 -0.67 11.11
N TYR A 282 1.54 0.05 11.87
CA TYR A 282 1.91 -0.32 13.23
C TYR A 282 2.41 0.85 14.06
N CYS A 283 2.58 0.61 15.36
CA CYS A 283 3.20 1.56 16.27
C CYS A 283 4.69 1.70 16.04
N TYR A 284 5.20 2.91 15.78
CA TYR A 284 6.62 3.08 15.47
C TYR A 284 7.58 2.78 16.63
N LYS A 285 7.15 3.02 17.88
CA LYS A 285 7.99 2.84 19.08
C LYS A 285 8.48 1.40 19.24
N PHE A 286 7.74 0.44 18.66
CA PHE A 286 8.15 -0.96 18.51
C PHE A 286 9.54 -1.16 17.87
N LEU A 287 9.99 -0.24 17.01
CA LEU A 287 11.29 -0.35 16.35
C LEU A 287 12.46 -0.16 17.33
N ASN A 288 12.27 0.67 18.36
CA ASN A 288 13.31 1.10 19.30
C ASN A 288 13.12 0.53 20.71
N ASP A 289 12.07 -0.27 20.92
CA ASP A 289 11.81 -0.98 22.16
C ASP A 289 11.16 -2.32 21.81
N LYS A 290 11.97 -3.38 21.87
CA LYS A 290 11.55 -4.75 21.51
C LYS A 290 10.42 -5.31 22.39
N ASN A 291 10.20 -4.71 23.56
CA ASN A 291 9.18 -5.12 24.53
C ASN A 291 7.91 -4.25 24.46
N TYR A 292 7.91 -3.21 23.62
CA TYR A 292 6.81 -2.27 23.55
C TYR A 292 5.50 -2.92 23.07
N ILE A 293 4.40 -2.56 23.72
CA ILE A 293 3.04 -2.95 23.34
C ILE A 293 2.26 -1.70 22.94
N GLY A 294 2.33 -1.35 21.66
CA GLY A 294 1.79 -0.11 21.13
C GLY A 294 0.32 -0.15 20.74
N THR A 295 -0.32 -1.32 20.78
CA THR A 295 -1.75 -1.42 20.46
C THR A 295 -2.57 -2.05 21.58
N ILE A 296 -3.84 -1.69 21.62
CA ILE A 296 -4.85 -2.24 22.53
C ILE A 296 -6.13 -2.51 21.76
N ALA A 297 -6.85 -3.56 22.15
CA ALA A 297 -8.15 -3.87 21.57
C ALA A 297 -9.18 -2.84 22.02
N ASN A 298 -9.76 -2.11 21.07
CA ASN A 298 -10.76 -1.09 21.36
C ASN A 298 -12.17 -1.69 21.30
N PRO A 299 -12.90 -1.76 22.43
CA PRO A 299 -14.24 -2.33 22.46
C PRO A 299 -15.25 -1.52 21.64
N LYS A 300 -15.08 -0.19 21.54
CA LYS A 300 -15.95 0.70 20.73
C LYS A 300 -15.86 0.38 19.24
N PHE A 301 -14.75 -0.20 18.80
CA PHE A 301 -14.53 -0.61 17.41
C PHE A 301 -14.55 -2.12 17.24
N ASN A 302 -15.35 -2.85 18.03
CA ASN A 302 -15.52 -4.31 17.94
C ASN A 302 -14.17 -5.06 18.01
N GLY A 303 -13.33 -4.68 18.98
CA GLY A 303 -12.04 -5.30 19.26
C GLY A 303 -10.93 -4.96 18.27
N GLN A 304 -11.12 -3.93 17.43
CA GLN A 304 -10.06 -3.42 16.55
C GLN A 304 -8.85 -2.98 17.39
N MET A 305 -7.66 -3.39 16.95
CA MET A 305 -6.41 -2.94 17.54
C MET A 305 -6.21 -1.47 17.15
N THR A 306 -6.18 -0.59 18.16
CA THR A 306 -5.86 0.82 17.99
C THR A 306 -4.59 1.14 18.76
N THR A 307 -3.90 2.21 18.36
CA THR A 307 -2.75 2.72 19.11
C THR A 307 -3.13 2.98 20.56
N ARG A 308 -2.34 2.45 21.50
CA ARG A 308 -2.58 2.56 22.95
C ARG A 308 -2.46 4.00 23.43
N ASP A 309 -1.41 4.68 22.98
CA ASP A 309 -1.12 6.06 23.32
C ASP A 309 -0.63 6.79 22.08
N ILE A 310 -1.48 7.67 21.54
CA ILE A 310 -1.17 8.42 20.32
C ILE A 310 -0.04 9.45 20.52
N LYS A 311 0.25 9.85 21.77
CA LYS A 311 1.32 10.82 22.07
C LYS A 311 2.68 10.15 22.04
N THR A 312 2.80 8.93 22.56
CA THR A 312 4.08 8.20 22.61
C THR A 312 4.27 7.23 21.45
N CYS A 313 3.21 6.95 20.70
CA CYS A 313 3.26 6.06 19.56
C CYS A 313 2.56 6.68 18.35
N GLY A 314 3.36 7.18 17.40
CA GLY A 314 2.88 7.58 16.09
C GLY A 314 2.60 6.36 15.21
N ASN A 315 1.62 6.50 14.31
CA ASN A 315 1.36 5.51 13.28
C ASN A 315 2.52 5.47 12.28
N HIS A 316 2.94 4.27 11.93
CA HIS A 316 4.02 4.04 10.98
C HIS A 316 3.69 2.93 10.00
N ALA A 317 4.34 2.95 8.85
CA ALA A 317 4.10 2.01 7.78
C ALA A 317 5.41 1.40 7.27
N SER A 318 5.39 0.11 6.99
CA SER A 318 6.54 -0.63 6.49
C SER A 318 6.09 -1.81 5.64
N VAL A 319 7.05 -2.57 5.10
CA VAL A 319 6.75 -3.72 4.24
C VAL A 319 7.44 -4.98 4.74
N ILE A 320 6.70 -6.05 4.90
CA ILE A 320 7.24 -7.38 5.17
C ILE A 320 7.60 -8.04 3.85
N ILE A 321 8.87 -8.40 3.71
CA ILE A 321 9.45 -8.99 2.49
C ILE A 321 9.98 -10.41 2.71
N GLY A 322 9.66 -11.05 3.83
CA GLY A 322 10.14 -12.40 4.09
C GLY A 322 9.79 -12.89 5.48
N LYS A 323 10.04 -14.18 5.70
CA LYS A 323 9.90 -14.83 7.00
C LYS A 323 10.95 -15.91 7.19
N ARG A 324 11.29 -16.24 8.43
CA ARG A 324 12.17 -17.37 8.77
C ARG A 324 11.82 -17.96 10.12
N ASN A 325 12.17 -19.23 10.32
CA ASN A 325 12.12 -19.87 11.62
C ASN A 325 13.44 -19.60 12.38
N ILE A 326 13.34 -19.13 13.63
CA ILE A 326 14.46 -19.03 14.57
C ILE A 326 14.02 -19.70 15.87
N ALA A 327 14.69 -20.79 16.27
CA ALA A 327 14.40 -21.51 17.51
C ALA A 327 12.90 -21.86 17.68
N GLY A 328 12.26 -22.36 16.62
CA GLY A 328 10.84 -22.75 16.62
C GLY A 328 9.85 -21.58 16.47
N LYS A 329 10.33 -20.32 16.45
CA LYS A 329 9.47 -19.13 16.35
C LYS A 329 9.57 -18.50 14.96
N CYS A 330 8.45 -17.95 14.50
CA CYS A 330 8.41 -17.25 13.22
C CYS A 330 8.87 -15.80 13.36
N HIS A 331 9.78 -15.38 12.48
CA HIS A 331 10.26 -14.00 12.38
C HIS A 331 9.96 -13.45 11.00
N TYR A 332 9.61 -12.17 10.91
CA TYR A 332 9.40 -11.45 9.66
C TYR A 332 10.60 -10.55 9.33
N LEU A 333 10.93 -10.46 8.05
CA LEU A 333 11.89 -9.49 7.54
C LEU A 333 11.16 -8.21 7.17
N LEU A 334 11.32 -7.19 8.00
CA LEU A 334 10.67 -5.91 7.84
C LEU A 334 11.61 -4.92 7.15
N ARG A 335 11.12 -4.29 6.08
CA ARG A 335 11.70 -3.10 5.47
C ARG A 335 11.08 -1.87 6.06
N ASN A 336 11.83 -1.27 6.98
CA ASN A 336 11.44 -0.01 7.57
C ASN A 336 11.45 1.10 6.52
N THR A 337 10.61 2.11 6.72
CA THR A 337 10.60 3.33 5.89
C THR A 337 11.39 4.48 6.51
N TRP A 338 11.91 4.35 7.74
CA TRP A 338 12.80 5.34 8.38
C TRP A 338 14.28 4.97 8.33
N GLY A 339 14.84 4.84 7.14
CA GLY A 339 16.29 4.73 7.00
C GLY A 339 16.79 3.37 6.61
N ASP A 340 18.02 3.42 6.12
CA ASP A 340 18.89 2.29 5.85
C ASP A 340 19.82 1.96 7.03
N GLU A 341 19.68 2.71 8.13
CA GLU A 341 20.44 2.49 9.35
C GLU A 341 19.83 1.34 10.15
N CYS A 342 20.69 0.41 10.57
CA CYS A 342 20.32 -0.72 11.41
C CYS A 342 20.27 -0.34 12.91
N ASP A 343 20.00 0.93 13.22
CA ASP A 343 19.99 1.46 14.59
C ASP A 343 18.65 1.18 15.28
N TYR A 344 18.37 -0.11 15.48
CA TYR A 344 17.16 -0.62 16.11
C TYR A 344 17.52 -1.74 17.08
N ASP A 345 16.63 -2.01 18.04
CA ASP A 345 16.74 -3.14 18.97
C ASP A 345 16.68 -4.52 18.28
N TRP A 346 16.43 -4.54 16.97
CA TRP A 346 16.17 -5.73 16.17
C TRP A 346 17.39 -6.15 15.35
N LYS A 347 17.58 -7.46 15.20
CA LYS A 347 18.69 -8.00 14.40
C LYS A 347 18.56 -7.57 12.94
N CYS A 348 19.51 -6.76 12.48
CA CYS A 348 19.56 -6.32 11.09
C CYS A 348 19.97 -7.45 10.14
N ARG A 349 19.54 -7.32 8.88
CA ARG A 349 19.94 -8.17 7.77
C ARG A 349 20.70 -7.34 6.74
N PHE A 350 21.86 -7.81 6.34
CA PHE A 350 22.66 -7.19 5.30
C PHE A 350 22.68 -8.02 4.01
N ASN A 351 22.94 -7.36 2.88
CA ASN A 351 23.26 -8.03 1.62
C ASN A 351 24.76 -8.35 1.54
N ALA A 352 25.21 -8.96 0.43
CA ALA A 352 26.62 -9.30 0.21
C ALA A 352 27.57 -8.08 0.21
N LYS A 353 27.03 -6.86 0.01
CA LYS A 353 27.76 -5.59 0.06
C LYS A 353 27.67 -4.89 1.41
N LYS A 354 27.24 -5.59 2.46
CA LYS A 354 27.03 -5.04 3.81
C LYS A 354 26.03 -3.88 3.86
N GLN A 355 25.13 -3.77 2.89
CA GLN A 355 24.04 -2.79 2.92
C GLN A 355 22.83 -3.39 3.62
N ALA A 356 22.16 -2.60 4.47
CA ALA A 356 20.96 -3.04 5.16
C ALA A 356 19.85 -3.40 4.17
N ILE A 357 19.20 -4.54 4.40
CA ILE A 357 18.02 -5.00 3.66
C ILE A 357 16.75 -4.76 4.49
N GLY A 358 16.88 -4.76 5.82
CA GLY A 358 15.77 -4.68 6.77
C GLY A 358 16.12 -5.36 8.10
N ILE A 359 15.14 -5.46 8.99
CA ILE A 359 15.29 -6.03 10.34
C ILE A 359 14.45 -7.29 10.52
N TRP A 360 14.93 -8.23 11.32
CA TRP A 360 14.19 -9.42 11.69
C TRP A 360 13.43 -9.21 12.99
N VAL A 361 12.10 -9.27 12.92
CA VAL A 361 11.21 -9.07 14.07
C VAL A 361 10.43 -10.35 14.38
N PRO A 362 10.30 -10.77 15.66
CA PRO A 362 9.43 -11.88 16.04
C PRO A 362 7.97 -11.59 15.69
N GLU A 363 7.26 -12.58 15.14
CA GLU A 363 5.84 -12.42 14.76
C GLU A 363 4.97 -11.97 15.95
N ASP A 364 5.13 -12.58 17.11
CA ASP A 364 4.31 -12.25 18.29
C ASP A 364 4.53 -10.82 18.77
N ALA A 365 5.78 -10.33 18.71
CA ALA A 365 6.12 -8.97 19.09
C ALA A 365 5.54 -7.96 18.09
N LEU A 366 5.61 -8.27 16.79
CA LEU A 366 5.03 -7.44 15.75
C LEU A 366 3.51 -7.31 15.90
N PHE A 367 2.79 -8.43 16.09
CA PHE A 367 1.33 -8.43 16.20
C PHE A 367 0.77 -7.69 17.42
N LYS A 368 1.59 -7.46 18.46
CA LYS A 368 1.24 -6.57 19.59
C LYS A 368 1.26 -5.08 19.22
N ASN A 369 1.76 -4.75 18.03
CA ASN A 369 1.95 -3.38 17.55
C ASN A 369 1.24 -3.09 16.22
N LEU A 370 0.72 -4.10 15.51
CA LEU A 370 0.02 -3.94 14.23
C LEU A 370 -1.38 -3.35 14.37
N THR A 371 -1.73 -2.43 13.47
CA THR A 371 -3.09 -1.87 13.33
C THR A 371 -3.78 -2.35 12.05
N ASN A 372 -3.03 -2.56 10.97
CA ASN A 372 -3.54 -3.11 9.71
C ASN A 372 -2.46 -3.82 8.89
N ILE A 373 -2.90 -4.64 7.93
CA ILE A 373 -2.09 -5.18 6.86
C ILE A 373 -2.72 -4.85 5.51
N THR A 374 -1.89 -4.49 4.53
CA THR A 374 -2.26 -4.22 3.14
C THR A 374 -1.44 -5.10 2.21
N TRP A 375 -2.03 -5.70 1.20
CA TRP A 375 -1.27 -6.45 0.19
C TRP A 375 -1.90 -6.35 -1.20
N LEU A 376 -1.07 -6.61 -2.20
CA LEU A 376 -1.50 -6.74 -3.59
C LEU A 376 -1.60 -8.22 -3.93
N GLU A 377 -2.69 -8.59 -4.60
CA GLU A 377 -2.87 -9.95 -5.06
C GLU A 377 -3.57 -9.94 -6.39
N LYS A 378 -3.03 -10.68 -7.36
CA LYS A 378 -3.72 -10.89 -8.62
C LYS A 378 -5.02 -11.63 -8.33
N SER A 379 -6.15 -11.03 -8.68
CA SER A 379 -7.45 -11.69 -8.56
C SER A 379 -7.43 -13.01 -9.31
N GLU A 380 -7.88 -14.07 -8.65
CA GLU A 380 -7.88 -15.41 -9.24
C GLU A 380 -8.86 -15.54 -10.41
N TYR A 381 -9.90 -14.70 -10.40
CA TYR A 381 -10.89 -14.61 -11.47
C TYR A 381 -10.96 -13.17 -11.99
N LEU A 382 -11.23 -13.04 -13.28
CA LEU A 382 -11.65 -11.80 -13.92
C LEU A 382 -13.13 -11.95 -14.26
N CYS A 383 -13.93 -10.98 -13.86
CA CYS A 383 -15.36 -10.94 -14.06
C CYS A 383 -15.75 -9.73 -14.90
N ILE A 384 -16.74 -9.89 -15.77
CA ILE A 384 -17.42 -8.79 -16.48
C ILE A 384 -18.88 -8.79 -16.05
N ALA A 385 -19.34 -7.68 -15.49
CA ALA A 385 -20.75 -7.39 -15.30
C ALA A 385 -21.21 -6.41 -16.38
N LYS A 386 -22.24 -6.78 -17.14
CA LYS A 386 -22.83 -5.96 -18.20
C LYS A 386 -24.31 -5.77 -17.96
N ASN A 387 -24.81 -4.56 -18.21
CA ASN A 387 -26.24 -4.26 -18.36
C ASN A 387 -26.49 -3.50 -19.66
N ARG A 388 -27.72 -3.06 -19.91
CA ARG A 388 -28.08 -2.30 -21.12
C ARG A 388 -27.29 -0.99 -21.33
N ARG A 389 -26.71 -0.39 -20.28
CA ARG A 389 -26.09 0.95 -20.32
C ARG A 389 -24.58 0.97 -20.03
N SER A 390 -24.01 -0.12 -19.54
CA SER A 390 -22.64 -0.13 -19.02
C SER A 390 -22.06 -1.54 -18.93
N GLU A 391 -20.76 -1.63 -19.12
CA GLU A 391 -19.93 -2.83 -18.91
C GLU A 391 -18.84 -2.48 -17.90
N GLN A 392 -18.67 -3.30 -16.87
CA GLN A 392 -17.60 -3.16 -15.89
C GLN A 392 -16.82 -4.46 -15.75
N ILE A 393 -15.50 -4.35 -15.74
CA ILE A 393 -14.57 -5.46 -15.57
C ILE A 393 -13.96 -5.34 -14.17
N PHE A 394 -14.02 -6.41 -13.39
CA PHE A 394 -13.48 -6.43 -12.03
C PHE A 394 -12.83 -7.78 -11.71
N GLY A 395 -11.88 -7.76 -10.77
CA GLY A 395 -11.25 -8.97 -10.27
C GLY A 395 -12.06 -9.56 -9.11
N MET A 396 -12.15 -10.89 -9.04
CA MET A 396 -12.75 -11.60 -7.90
C MET A 396 -11.77 -12.65 -7.40
N ASP A 397 -11.70 -12.81 -6.08
CA ASP A 397 -10.84 -13.81 -5.45
C ASP A 397 -11.60 -15.08 -5.10
N LYS A 398 -10.87 -16.18 -4.94
CA LYS A 398 -11.45 -17.34 -4.28
C LYS A 398 -11.83 -16.98 -2.83
N PRO A 399 -13.03 -17.40 -2.38
CA PRO A 399 -13.36 -17.41 -0.96
C PRO A 399 -12.25 -18.07 -0.15
N ARG A 400 -11.80 -17.41 0.93
CA ARG A 400 -10.84 -17.99 1.89
C ARG A 400 -11.59 -18.38 3.16
N LYS A 401 -11.30 -19.57 3.67
CA LYS A 401 -11.92 -20.08 4.90
C LYS A 401 -11.42 -19.26 6.10
N GLY A 402 -12.33 -18.70 6.90
CA GLY A 402 -12.02 -18.02 8.16
C GLY A 402 -11.61 -16.55 8.01
N VAL A 403 -11.60 -16.01 6.78
CA VAL A 403 -11.41 -14.59 6.52
C VAL A 403 -12.74 -14.05 6.04
N MET A 404 -13.42 -13.26 6.88
CA MET A 404 -14.60 -12.48 6.45
C MET A 404 -14.15 -11.41 5.44
N ASP A 405 -13.98 -11.81 4.18
CA ASP A 405 -13.70 -10.92 3.07
C ASP A 405 -15.05 -10.52 2.46
N ARG A 406 -15.56 -9.36 2.87
CA ARG A 406 -16.70 -8.75 2.18
C ARG A 406 -16.15 -8.00 0.98
N GLN A 407 -16.24 -8.62 -0.20
CA GLN A 407 -15.97 -7.94 -1.44
C GLN A 407 -17.24 -7.16 -1.85
N SER A 408 -17.26 -5.88 -1.48
CA SER A 408 -18.27 -4.94 -1.94
C SER A 408 -17.79 -4.29 -3.23
N PHE A 409 -18.57 -4.40 -4.30
CA PHE A 409 -18.31 -3.72 -5.55
C PHE A 409 -19.38 -2.64 -5.73
N ASP A 410 -18.95 -1.40 -5.91
CA ASP A 410 -19.84 -0.29 -6.26
C ASP A 410 -20.18 -0.39 -7.75
N LEU A 411 -20.95 -1.42 -8.07
CA LEU A 411 -21.49 -1.65 -9.39
C LEU A 411 -22.70 -0.72 -9.53
N PHE A 412 -22.46 0.41 -10.21
CA PHE A 412 -23.44 1.33 -10.83
C PHE A 412 -23.94 2.53 -9.99
N ASN A 413 -23.59 3.72 -10.49
CA ASN A 413 -24.21 5.03 -10.29
C ASN A 413 -24.64 5.38 -8.85
N LYS A 414 -23.66 5.70 -7.97
CA LYS A 414 -23.73 6.34 -6.61
C LYS A 414 -24.84 5.91 -5.62
N THR A 415 -25.78 5.05 -5.99
CA THR A 415 -27.09 4.88 -5.33
C THR A 415 -27.52 3.42 -5.21
N ARG A 416 -26.81 2.48 -5.84
CA ARG A 416 -27.09 1.04 -5.74
C ARG A 416 -25.79 0.24 -5.70
N TYR A 417 -25.84 -0.89 -5.01
CA TYR A 417 -24.66 -1.69 -4.70
C TYR A 417 -24.94 -3.17 -4.99
N LEU A 418 -23.96 -3.86 -5.58
CA LEU A 418 -23.93 -5.32 -5.64
C LEU A 418 -22.83 -5.82 -4.68
N PHE A 419 -23.25 -6.53 -3.64
CA PHE A 419 -22.33 -7.13 -2.68
C PHE A 419 -22.19 -8.61 -2.97
N ILE A 420 -20.94 -9.09 -3.02
CA ILE A 420 -20.66 -10.52 -3.07
C ILE A 420 -20.22 -10.92 -1.66
N LYS A 421 -21.06 -11.68 -0.96
CA LYS A 421 -20.80 -12.16 0.40
C LYS A 421 -20.58 -13.66 0.38
N VAL A 422 -19.43 -14.10 0.85
CA VAL A 422 -19.22 -15.51 1.18
C VAL A 422 -19.86 -15.79 2.53
N ASP A 423 -20.80 -16.74 2.59
CA ASP A 423 -21.37 -17.25 3.83
C ASP A 423 -20.55 -18.43 4.34
N GLU A 424 -19.70 -18.16 5.33
CA GLU A 424 -18.84 -19.17 5.97
C GLU A 424 -19.64 -20.21 6.75
N LYS A 425 -20.81 -19.85 7.30
CA LYS A 425 -21.63 -20.78 8.09
C LYS A 425 -22.32 -21.83 7.21
N LYS A 426 -22.52 -21.52 5.92
CA LYS A 426 -23.21 -22.41 4.96
C LYS A 426 -22.27 -22.94 3.89
N GLN A 427 -21.17 -23.58 4.27
CA GLN A 427 -20.27 -24.30 3.35
C GLN A 427 -19.69 -23.42 2.21
N ASN A 428 -19.26 -22.20 2.52
CA ASN A 428 -18.69 -21.25 1.55
C ASN A 428 -19.64 -20.87 0.41
N LYS A 429 -20.95 -20.75 0.68
CA LYS A 429 -21.88 -20.27 -0.34
C LYS A 429 -21.58 -18.81 -0.70
N ILE A 430 -21.49 -18.50 -1.99
CA ILE A 430 -21.35 -17.13 -2.49
C ILE A 430 -22.75 -16.55 -2.67
N ARG A 431 -23.10 -15.54 -1.86
CA ARG A 431 -24.33 -14.77 -1.98
C ARG A 431 -24.08 -13.51 -2.77
N PHE A 432 -24.90 -13.27 -3.78
CA PHE A 432 -25.02 -11.96 -4.40
C PHE A 432 -26.14 -11.24 -3.67
N LEU A 433 -25.83 -10.11 -3.03
CA LEU A 433 -26.79 -9.24 -2.36
C LEU A 433 -26.91 -7.95 -3.16
N TYR A 434 -28.12 -7.43 -3.32
CA TYR A 434 -28.38 -6.19 -4.04
C TYR A 434 -29.24 -5.25 -3.20
N GLY A 435 -28.94 -3.94 -3.21
CA GLY A 435 -29.69 -2.94 -2.46
C GLY A 435 -29.32 -1.50 -2.77
N LYS A 436 -30.15 -0.55 -2.31
CA LYS A 436 -29.89 0.90 -2.42
C LYS A 436 -28.79 1.36 -1.45
N ASN A 437 -28.70 0.71 -0.29
CA ASN A 437 -27.70 0.99 0.74
C ASN A 437 -27.40 -0.29 1.55
N ARG A 438 -26.45 -0.22 2.49
CA ARG A 438 -26.05 -1.37 3.32
C ARG A 438 -27.17 -1.92 4.23
N SER A 439 -28.16 -1.12 4.58
CA SER A 439 -29.30 -1.54 5.42
C SER A 439 -30.46 -2.15 4.63
N SER A 440 -30.45 -2.07 3.30
CA SER A 440 -31.52 -2.58 2.41
C SER A 440 -31.02 -3.63 1.42
N LEU A 441 -30.24 -4.61 1.92
CA LEU A 441 -29.69 -5.69 1.11
C LEU A 441 -30.63 -6.88 1.03
N TYR A 442 -30.97 -7.27 -0.20
CA TYR A 442 -31.73 -8.48 -0.48
C TYR A 442 -30.80 -9.55 -1.04
N THR A 443 -30.99 -10.81 -0.61
CA THR A 443 -30.27 -11.92 -1.22
C THR A 443 -30.84 -12.17 -2.60
N ALA A 444 -30.05 -11.88 -3.64
CA ALA A 444 -30.45 -12.08 -5.02
C ALA A 444 -30.25 -13.55 -5.46
N LYS A 445 -29.13 -14.18 -5.06
CA LYS A 445 -28.83 -15.58 -5.38
C LYS A 445 -27.75 -16.16 -4.47
N GLU A 446 -27.81 -17.45 -4.15
CA GLU A 446 -26.73 -18.21 -3.50
C GLU A 446 -26.10 -19.21 -4.48
N PHE A 447 -24.78 -19.37 -4.43
CA PHE A 447 -24.05 -20.42 -5.15
C PHE A 447 -23.22 -21.23 -4.18
N THR A 448 -23.09 -22.53 -4.40
CA THR A 448 -22.12 -23.38 -3.70
C THR A 448 -20.75 -23.32 -4.41
N PRO A 449 -19.63 -23.56 -3.71
CA PRO A 449 -18.31 -23.61 -4.34
C PRO A 449 -18.19 -24.66 -5.46
N LYS A 450 -18.97 -25.75 -5.38
CA LYS A 450 -19.01 -26.78 -6.43
C LYS A 450 -19.55 -26.22 -7.74
N GLN A 451 -20.53 -25.31 -7.69
CA GLN A 451 -21.06 -24.61 -8.86
C GLN A 451 -20.06 -23.61 -9.48
N PHE A 452 -18.92 -23.32 -8.84
CA PHE A 452 -17.87 -22.45 -9.38
C PHE A 452 -16.70 -23.22 -10.05
N ARG A 453 -16.62 -24.55 -9.91
CA ARG A 453 -15.55 -25.35 -10.53
C ARG A 453 -16.02 -25.90 -11.87
N GLY A 454 -15.44 -25.39 -12.96
CA GLY A 454 -15.55 -26.01 -14.29
C GLY A 454 -16.66 -25.46 -15.20
N LEU A 455 -17.34 -24.36 -14.85
CA LEU A 455 -18.38 -23.83 -15.72
C LEU A 455 -17.85 -22.91 -16.84
N PRO A 456 -18.47 -22.97 -18.04
CA PRO A 456 -18.50 -21.85 -18.97
C PRO A 456 -19.10 -20.59 -18.29
N PRO A 457 -18.97 -19.39 -18.88
CA PRO A 457 -19.57 -18.16 -18.35
C PRO A 457 -20.97 -18.32 -17.74
N ILE A 458 -21.12 -17.86 -16.50
CA ILE A 458 -22.35 -18.01 -15.74
C ILE A 458 -23.32 -16.87 -16.08
N ASN A 459 -24.12 -16.96 -17.13
CA ASN A 459 -25.12 -15.92 -17.40
C ASN A 459 -26.13 -15.78 -16.23
N LEU A 460 -26.14 -14.61 -15.58
CA LEU A 460 -27.05 -14.28 -14.48
C LEU A 460 -28.02 -13.18 -14.90
N SER A 461 -29.24 -13.53 -15.31
CA SER A 461 -30.33 -12.57 -15.50
C SER A 461 -31.08 -12.34 -14.18
N PHE A 462 -31.51 -11.09 -13.93
CA PHE A 462 -32.23 -10.70 -12.72
C PHE A 462 -33.54 -10.02 -13.12
N ASN A 463 -34.64 -10.35 -12.44
CA ASN A 463 -35.92 -9.68 -12.64
C ASN A 463 -36.38 -9.08 -11.30
N TYR A 464 -36.38 -7.75 -11.18
CA TYR A 464 -36.75 -7.05 -9.95
C TYR A 464 -38.00 -6.18 -10.17
N LYS A 465 -39.08 -6.52 -9.46
CA LYS A 465 -40.36 -5.78 -9.30
C LYS A 465 -40.56 -4.62 -10.31
N ARG A 466 -40.98 -4.96 -11.54
CA ARG A 466 -41.42 -4.03 -12.61
C ARG A 466 -40.39 -3.08 -13.23
N LYS A 467 -39.08 -3.27 -13.01
CA LYS A 467 -38.04 -2.68 -13.87
C LYS A 467 -37.08 -3.79 -14.29
N ASN A 468 -37.21 -4.26 -15.53
CA ASN A 468 -36.31 -5.24 -16.16
C ASN A 468 -34.88 -4.69 -16.15
N LEU A 469 -34.13 -5.05 -15.11
CA LEU A 469 -32.71 -4.79 -15.03
C LEU A 469 -32.01 -6.09 -15.40
N ASP A 470 -31.90 -6.33 -16.71
CA ASP A 470 -31.11 -7.42 -17.25
C ASP A 470 -29.63 -7.12 -16.99
N PHE A 471 -29.04 -7.83 -16.03
CA PHE A 471 -27.60 -7.92 -15.92
C PHE A 471 -27.15 -9.24 -16.53
N LYS A 472 -25.88 -9.30 -16.91
CA LYS A 472 -25.16 -10.53 -17.22
C LYS A 472 -23.81 -10.46 -16.52
N LEU A 473 -23.39 -11.53 -15.87
CA LEU A 473 -22.11 -11.61 -15.16
C LEU A 473 -21.32 -12.80 -15.68
N ALA A 474 -20.20 -12.61 -16.34
CA ALA A 474 -19.31 -13.71 -16.70
C ALA A 474 -18.06 -13.63 -15.82
N CYS A 475 -17.58 -14.74 -15.29
CA CYS A 475 -16.31 -14.83 -14.59
C CYS A 475 -15.46 -15.95 -15.18
N LEU A 476 -14.19 -15.68 -15.46
CA LEU A 476 -13.23 -16.66 -15.93
C LEU A 476 -11.98 -16.64 -15.05
N PRO A 477 -11.29 -17.78 -14.87
CA PRO A 477 -9.99 -17.79 -14.22
C PRO A 477 -9.06 -16.77 -14.89
N ASN A 478 -8.38 -15.97 -14.08
CA ASN A 478 -7.43 -14.96 -14.57
C ASN A 478 -6.07 -15.60 -14.93
N LYS A 479 -6.13 -16.59 -15.82
CA LYS A 479 -4.99 -17.32 -16.37
C LYS A 479 -4.73 -16.81 -17.80
N GLY A 480 -3.50 -16.39 -18.10
CA GLY A 480 -3.11 -15.91 -19.44
C GLY A 480 -3.16 -14.38 -19.60
N ASN A 481 -3.20 -13.93 -20.86
CA ASN A 481 -3.24 -12.51 -21.24
C ASN A 481 -4.60 -11.88 -20.87
N PRO A 482 -4.66 -10.82 -20.06
CA PRO A 482 -5.90 -10.16 -19.66
C PRO A 482 -6.81 -9.78 -20.85
N SER A 483 -6.25 -9.25 -21.94
CA SER A 483 -7.03 -8.87 -23.13
C SER A 483 -7.73 -10.07 -23.77
N GLN A 484 -7.10 -11.24 -23.76
CA GLN A 484 -7.72 -12.48 -24.27
C GLN A 484 -8.81 -12.99 -23.33
N VAL A 485 -8.58 -12.94 -22.01
CA VAL A 485 -9.59 -13.32 -21.02
C VAL A 485 -10.82 -12.41 -21.14
N ILE A 486 -10.62 -11.09 -21.30
CA ILE A 486 -11.69 -10.11 -21.53
C ILE A 486 -12.43 -10.41 -22.83
N LYS A 487 -11.72 -10.70 -23.93
CA LYS A 487 -12.34 -11.08 -25.21
C LYS A 487 -13.22 -12.33 -25.05
N ASN A 488 -12.75 -13.34 -24.32
CA ASN A 488 -13.51 -14.55 -24.03
C ASN A 488 -14.73 -14.27 -23.14
N LEU A 489 -14.58 -13.42 -22.13
CA LEU A 489 -15.68 -12.96 -21.28
C LEU A 489 -16.73 -12.16 -22.06
N ARG A 490 -16.34 -11.37 -23.07
CA ARG A 490 -17.29 -10.66 -23.93
C ARG A 490 -18.04 -11.58 -24.89
N LYS A 491 -17.36 -12.59 -25.46
CA LYS A 491 -18.01 -13.63 -26.28
C LYS A 491 -19.04 -14.45 -25.51
N SER A 492 -18.81 -14.54 -24.20
CA SER A 492 -19.59 -15.31 -23.25
C SER A 492 -20.89 -14.62 -22.79
N LEU A 493 -20.93 -13.28 -22.88
CA LEU A 493 -22.03 -12.42 -22.47
C LEU A 493 -22.91 -12.09 -23.67
#